data_AF-A0A7S2L4H8-F1
#
_entry.id   AF-A0A7S2L4H8-F1
#
_cell.length_a   1.000
_cell.length_b   1.000
_cell.length_c   1.000
_cell.angle_alpha   90.00
_cell.angle_beta   90.00
_cell.angle_gamma   90.00
#
_symmetry.space_group_name_H-M   'P 1'
#
loop_
_entity.id
_entity.type
_entity.pdbx_description
1 polymer ?
#
loop_
_entity_poly.entity_id
_entity_poly.type
_entity_poly.pdbx_seq_one_letter_code
_entity_poly.pdbx_strand_id
1 'polypeptide(L)'
;CKQNFDKKGDHLYQCSVIGKKIKTKMHDNWNSSWCEYMNRLMPLIKLTDSKAMKEQTCLVKKLRGSRIRPFDSHINLPTISNDGHFRCRLNKIGFDIILCNSDTCPPPSRGGRDAKSNNITTSLIAAEKSKFQRGRATSKARTCRETGITISGEEIIEDLYNSKMQLIPFAISPLGLFGPTMNRFLYGKTIDSNNIHNIKATTFPHALKMANRASSDEVPSNILERANDIWRRQHPTENFGLSYKSPDPSTYYTQQFGRDICFATGSAGLEAISLLGDGPLIKSSRNNTCYDALNLFTNCTDTNAFRRINEGN
;
A
#
# COMPACT_ATOMS: atom_id res chain seq x y z
N CYS A 1 11.13 -3.90 -22.30
CA CYS A 1 12.26 -4.45 -21.50
C CYS A 1 12.81 -5.78 -22.04
N LYS A 2 12.27 -6.34 -23.14
CA LYS A 2 12.67 -7.65 -23.71
C LYS A 2 12.63 -8.81 -22.70
N GLN A 3 11.69 -8.76 -21.74
CA GLN A 3 11.49 -9.79 -20.73
C GLN A 3 10.17 -10.53 -21.00
N ASN A 4 10.12 -11.79 -20.58
CA ASN A 4 8.91 -12.60 -20.66
C ASN A 4 7.89 -12.14 -19.61
N PHE A 5 6.62 -12.29 -19.95
CA PHE A 5 5.55 -12.20 -18.97
C PHE A 5 5.65 -13.37 -18.01
N ASP A 6 5.43 -13.10 -16.73
CA ASP A 6 5.17 -14.16 -15.77
C ASP A 6 3.74 -14.67 -15.88
N LYS A 7 3.50 -15.85 -15.32
CA LYS A 7 2.19 -16.53 -15.36
C LYS A 7 1.04 -15.70 -14.80
N LYS A 8 1.31 -14.69 -13.96
CA LYS A 8 0.30 -13.86 -13.29
C LYS A 8 0.23 -12.44 -13.83
N GLY A 9 1.10 -12.07 -14.78
CA GLY A 9 1.21 -10.72 -15.32
C GLY A 9 1.89 -9.70 -14.40
N ASP A 10 2.54 -10.10 -13.31
CA ASP A 10 3.18 -9.20 -12.34
C ASP A 10 4.25 -8.30 -12.99
N HIS A 11 4.88 -8.80 -14.04
CA HIS A 11 5.91 -8.11 -14.81
C HIS A 11 5.38 -6.81 -15.42
N LEU A 12 4.08 -6.72 -15.76
CA LEU A 12 3.46 -5.47 -16.22
C LEU A 12 3.66 -4.35 -15.20
N TYR A 13 3.43 -4.69 -13.94
CA TYR A 13 3.59 -3.80 -12.80
C TYR A 13 5.03 -3.69 -12.31
N GLN A 14 6.00 -4.38 -12.90
CA GLN A 14 7.43 -4.24 -12.54
C GLN A 14 8.27 -3.66 -13.68
N CYS A 15 7.78 -3.73 -14.91
CA CYS A 15 8.48 -3.32 -16.11
C CYS A 15 8.89 -1.85 -16.02
N SER A 16 10.18 -1.58 -16.22
CA SER A 16 10.75 -0.23 -16.19
C SER A 16 10.25 0.68 -17.32
N VAL A 17 9.71 0.07 -18.39
CA VAL A 17 9.19 0.78 -19.58
C VAL A 17 7.70 1.07 -19.45
N ILE A 18 6.89 0.04 -19.18
CA ILE A 18 5.42 0.16 -19.11
C ILE A 18 4.99 0.65 -17.72
N GLY A 19 5.59 0.11 -16.66
CA GLY A 19 5.24 0.42 -15.28
C GLY A 19 5.32 1.92 -14.97
N LYS A 20 6.25 2.67 -15.57
CA LYS A 20 6.33 4.13 -15.37
C LYS A 20 5.10 4.89 -15.89
N LYS A 21 4.44 4.38 -16.93
CA LYS A 21 3.27 5.01 -17.54
C LYS A 21 2.00 4.73 -16.73
N ILE A 22 1.81 3.48 -16.32
CA ILE A 22 0.57 3.03 -15.67
C ILE A 22 0.53 3.25 -14.16
N LYS A 23 1.69 3.18 -13.46
CA LYS A 23 1.71 3.18 -12.00
C LYS A 23 1.29 4.50 -11.39
N THR A 24 1.67 5.62 -12.02
CA THR A 24 1.35 6.94 -11.49
C THR A 24 -0.16 7.13 -11.42
N LYS A 25 -0.86 6.90 -12.53
CA LYS A 25 -2.32 6.99 -12.59
C LYS A 25 -3.02 6.03 -11.62
N MET A 26 -2.54 4.79 -11.54
CA MET A 26 -3.06 3.80 -10.58
C MET A 26 -2.88 4.25 -9.13
N HIS A 27 -1.70 4.74 -8.79
CA HIS A 27 -1.36 5.25 -7.46
C HIS A 27 -2.16 6.50 -7.10
N ASP A 28 -2.31 7.44 -8.04
CA ASP A 28 -3.11 8.67 -7.85
C ASP A 28 -4.59 8.36 -7.58
N ASN A 29 -5.13 7.34 -8.26
CA ASN A 29 -6.48 6.85 -8.01
C ASN A 29 -6.61 6.27 -6.59
N TRP A 30 -5.70 5.39 -6.18
CA TRP A 30 -5.69 4.86 -4.82
C TRP A 30 -5.57 5.97 -3.77
N ASN A 31 -4.66 6.92 -3.97
CA ASN A 31 -4.45 8.02 -3.03
C ASN A 31 -5.66 8.94 -2.94
N SER A 32 -6.35 9.19 -4.06
CA SER A 32 -7.56 10.02 -4.08
C SER A 32 -8.73 9.33 -3.37
N SER A 33 -9.00 8.06 -3.66
CA SER A 33 -9.98 7.26 -2.91
C SER A 33 -9.66 7.23 -1.41
N TRP A 34 -8.39 7.00 -1.05
CA TRP A 34 -7.95 7.00 0.34
C TRP A 34 -8.24 8.33 1.05
N CYS A 35 -7.95 9.46 0.40
CA CYS A 35 -8.23 10.79 0.97
C CYS A 35 -9.73 11.01 1.20
N GLU A 36 -10.59 10.59 0.28
CA GLU A 36 -12.05 10.68 0.44
C GLU A 36 -12.55 9.85 1.62
N TYR A 37 -12.01 8.64 1.78
CA TYR A 37 -12.34 7.80 2.92
C TYR A 37 -11.89 8.41 4.24
N MET A 38 -10.66 8.95 4.30
CA MET A 38 -10.15 9.63 5.48
C MET A 38 -11.00 10.85 5.86
N ASN A 39 -11.44 11.64 4.87
CA ASN A 39 -12.29 12.81 5.10
C ASN A 39 -13.65 12.47 5.72
N ARG A 40 -14.15 11.25 5.52
CA ARG A 40 -15.41 10.77 6.11
C ARG A 40 -15.18 10.01 7.41
N LEU A 41 -14.14 9.19 7.47
CA LEU A 41 -13.87 8.28 8.58
C LEU A 41 -13.28 9.00 9.78
N MET A 42 -12.32 9.92 9.58
CA MET A 42 -11.63 10.60 10.70
C MET A 42 -12.57 11.46 11.56
N PRO A 43 -13.52 12.25 10.99
CA PRO A 43 -14.50 12.97 11.79
C PRO A 43 -15.49 12.03 12.49
N LEU A 44 -15.92 10.95 11.83
CA LEU A 44 -16.82 9.95 12.41
C LEU A 44 -16.23 9.36 13.71
N ILE A 45 -14.94 9.05 13.71
CA ILE A 45 -14.25 8.55 14.91
C ILE A 45 -13.73 9.64 15.84
N LYS A 46 -14.03 10.90 15.55
CA LYS A 46 -13.60 12.08 16.31
C LYS A 46 -12.08 12.20 16.49
N LEU A 47 -11.30 11.66 15.54
CA LEU A 47 -9.85 11.76 15.58
C LEU A 47 -9.36 13.13 15.10
N THR A 48 -9.95 13.63 14.02
CA THR A 48 -9.69 14.97 13.49
C THR A 48 -10.75 15.37 12.47
N ASP A 49 -11.06 16.67 12.43
CA ASP A 49 -11.89 17.29 11.39
C ASP A 49 -11.04 17.84 10.22
N SER A 50 -9.72 17.70 10.30
CA SER A 50 -8.83 18.14 9.23
C SER A 50 -9.07 17.30 7.98
N LYS A 51 -9.20 17.97 6.83
CA LYS A 51 -9.22 17.28 5.55
C LYS A 51 -7.84 16.66 5.25
N ALA A 52 -7.85 15.48 4.65
CA ALA A 52 -6.67 14.84 4.11
C ALA A 52 -6.02 15.73 3.04
N MET A 53 -4.71 15.93 3.18
CA MET A 53 -3.90 16.76 2.28
C MET A 53 -2.97 15.86 1.48
N LYS A 54 -2.95 16.03 0.16
CA LYS A 54 -2.11 15.27 -0.78
C LYS A 54 -0.77 15.95 -1.00
N GLU A 55 0.30 15.15 -1.10
CA GLU A 55 1.60 15.56 -1.64
C GLU A 55 2.21 16.85 -1.05
N GLN A 56 1.97 17.13 0.24
CA GLN A 56 2.43 18.38 0.86
C GLN A 56 3.97 18.41 0.95
N THR A 57 4.55 19.52 0.49
CA THR A 57 5.97 19.83 0.60
C THR A 57 6.32 20.51 1.93
N CYS A 58 7.61 20.72 2.20
CA CYS A 58 8.10 21.47 3.36
C CYS A 58 7.75 20.88 4.74
N LEU A 59 7.38 19.59 4.79
CA LEU A 59 7.12 18.85 6.03
C LEU A 59 8.41 18.42 6.77
N VAL A 60 9.51 18.28 6.01
CA VAL A 60 10.85 18.03 6.56
C VAL A 60 11.47 19.39 6.89
N LYS A 61 11.57 19.72 8.17
CA LYS A 61 12.11 20.99 8.68
C LYS A 61 13.52 21.27 8.17
N LYS A 62 14.40 20.27 8.19
CA LYS A 62 15.79 20.41 7.70
C LYS A 62 15.86 20.75 6.20
N LEU A 63 14.79 20.45 5.45
CA LEU A 63 14.68 20.68 4.01
C LEU A 63 13.47 21.57 3.67
N ARG A 64 13.12 22.50 4.55
CA ARG A 64 12.10 23.52 4.29
C ARG A 64 12.54 24.34 3.06
N GLY A 65 11.68 24.45 2.05
CA GLY A 65 12.01 25.04 0.74
C GLY A 65 12.29 23.99 -0.36
N SER A 66 12.50 22.72 -0.01
CA SER A 66 12.61 21.65 -1.01
C SER A 66 11.24 21.16 -1.50
N ARG A 67 11.21 20.54 -2.69
CA ARG A 67 10.02 19.90 -3.28
C ARG A 67 9.76 18.48 -2.72
N ILE A 68 10.32 18.14 -1.56
CA ILE A 68 10.20 16.80 -0.99
C ILE A 68 8.82 16.62 -0.39
N ARG A 69 8.22 15.50 -0.75
CA ARG A 69 6.92 15.04 -0.26
C ARG A 69 7.17 13.77 0.54
N PRO A 70 7.19 13.83 1.87
CA PRO A 70 7.43 12.65 2.67
C PRO A 70 6.23 11.71 2.68
N PHE A 71 5.03 12.18 2.33
CA PHE A 71 3.81 11.38 2.30
C PHE A 71 3.08 11.62 0.99
N ASP A 72 2.37 10.60 0.50
CA ASP A 72 1.44 10.75 -0.62
C ASP A 72 0.18 11.49 -0.17
N SER A 73 -0.24 11.24 1.07
CA SER A 73 -1.31 11.96 1.75
C SER A 73 -1.10 11.98 3.25
N HIS A 74 -1.72 12.92 3.96
CA HIS A 74 -1.68 12.94 5.42
C HIS A 74 -2.88 13.68 6.00
N ILE A 75 -3.12 13.45 7.29
CA ILE A 75 -4.07 14.21 8.10
C ILE A 75 -3.33 14.98 9.21
N ASN A 76 -3.93 16.09 9.61
CA ASN A 76 -3.45 16.88 10.75
C ASN A 76 -4.21 16.45 11.99
N LEU A 77 -3.48 16.15 13.04
CA LEU A 77 -4.10 15.85 14.32
C LEU A 77 -4.23 17.14 15.13
N PRO A 78 -5.33 17.31 15.89
CA PRO A 78 -5.47 18.45 16.77
C PRO A 78 -4.41 18.41 17.86
N THR A 79 -3.93 19.58 18.29
CA THR A 79 -2.94 19.69 19.37
C THR A 79 -3.47 19.13 20.70
N ILE A 80 -4.79 19.20 20.90
CA ILE A 80 -5.52 18.64 22.04
C ILE A 80 -6.65 17.79 21.46
N SER A 81 -6.65 16.49 21.74
CA SER A 81 -7.77 15.63 21.35
C SER A 81 -8.98 15.92 22.23
N ASN A 82 -10.14 16.10 21.60
CA ASN A 82 -11.41 16.21 22.31
C ASN A 82 -12.00 14.83 22.66
N ASP A 83 -11.43 13.74 22.15
CA ASP A 83 -11.80 12.35 22.46
C ASP A 83 -10.64 11.66 23.21
N GLY A 84 -10.95 11.05 24.36
CA GLY A 84 -9.98 10.31 25.18
C GLY A 84 -9.67 8.91 24.66
N HIS A 85 -10.39 8.42 23.64
CA HIS A 85 -10.19 7.07 23.11
C HIS A 85 -8.80 6.87 22.50
N PHE A 86 -8.35 7.81 21.65
CA PHE A 86 -7.01 7.77 21.07
C PHE A 86 -6.07 8.66 21.89
N ARG A 87 -5.13 8.05 22.62
CA ARG A 87 -4.08 8.76 23.37
C ARG A 87 -2.93 9.23 22.46
N CYS A 88 -3.26 9.84 21.34
CA CYS A 88 -2.30 10.24 20.32
C CYS A 88 -1.74 11.63 20.62
N ARG A 89 -0.41 11.75 20.71
CA ARG A 89 0.31 13.03 20.89
C ARG A 89 1.02 13.49 19.62
N LEU A 90 0.68 12.89 18.49
CA LEU A 90 1.25 13.21 17.18
C LEU A 90 0.58 14.45 16.60
N ASN A 91 1.31 15.18 15.77
CA ASN A 91 0.78 16.34 15.04
C ASN A 91 0.21 15.93 13.67
N LYS A 92 0.74 14.87 13.07
CA LYS A 92 0.34 14.38 11.75
C LYS A 92 0.47 12.87 11.64
N ILE A 93 -0.42 12.27 10.87
CA ILE A 93 -0.28 10.89 10.38
C ILE A 93 -0.25 10.96 8.86
N GLY A 94 0.88 10.55 8.29
CA GLY A 94 1.11 10.51 6.85
C GLY A 94 1.13 9.09 6.31
N PHE A 95 0.59 8.92 5.13
CA PHE A 95 0.46 7.66 4.40
C PHE A 95 1.34 7.70 3.17
N ASP A 96 2.06 6.61 2.94
CA ASP A 96 2.96 6.46 1.80
C ASP A 96 2.66 5.14 1.11
N ILE A 97 1.90 5.23 0.02
CA ILE A 97 1.27 4.12 -0.69
C ILE A 97 2.31 3.44 -1.58
N ILE A 98 2.25 2.12 -1.64
CA ILE A 98 3.11 1.32 -2.50
C ILE A 98 2.41 0.06 -2.98
N LEU A 99 2.50 -0.18 -4.29
CA LEU A 99 2.19 -1.47 -4.85
C LEU A 99 3.27 -2.48 -4.42
N CYS A 100 2.84 -3.52 -3.74
CA CYS A 100 3.58 -4.76 -3.54
C CYS A 100 3.19 -5.72 -4.67
N ASN A 101 4.17 -6.28 -5.37
CA ASN A 101 3.89 -7.30 -6.38
C ASN A 101 3.98 -8.69 -5.74
N SER A 102 3.23 -9.66 -6.26
CA SER A 102 3.52 -11.05 -5.91
C SER A 102 4.92 -11.41 -6.44
N ASP A 103 5.76 -11.96 -5.57
CA ASP A 103 7.11 -12.39 -5.92
C ASP A 103 7.08 -13.71 -6.75
N THR A 104 5.97 -14.00 -7.44
CA THR A 104 5.77 -15.24 -8.21
C THR A 104 6.70 -15.36 -9.40
N CYS A 105 7.28 -14.26 -9.86
CA CYS A 105 8.45 -14.26 -10.74
C CYS A 105 9.38 -13.13 -10.29
N PRO A 106 10.47 -13.43 -9.56
CA PRO A 106 11.41 -12.41 -9.15
C PRO A 106 12.01 -11.72 -10.38
N PRO A 107 12.30 -10.41 -10.30
CA PRO A 107 12.92 -9.69 -11.40
C PRO A 107 14.21 -10.39 -11.85
N PRO A 108 14.58 -10.33 -13.16
CA PRO A 108 15.76 -11.02 -13.69
C PRO A 108 17.07 -10.72 -12.94
N SER A 109 17.15 -9.52 -12.33
CA SER A 109 18.26 -9.07 -11.49
C SER A 109 18.42 -9.82 -10.17
N ARG A 110 17.46 -10.66 -9.77
CA ARG A 110 17.44 -11.41 -8.50
C ARG A 110 17.97 -12.85 -8.61
N GLY A 111 18.52 -13.25 -9.76
CA GLY A 111 19.32 -14.48 -9.87
C GLY A 111 18.72 -15.64 -10.66
N GLY A 112 18.12 -15.39 -11.83
CA GLY A 112 17.78 -16.48 -12.77
C GLY A 112 16.73 -17.48 -12.25
N ARG A 113 16.79 -18.73 -12.75
CA ARG A 113 15.80 -19.81 -12.53
C ARG A 113 15.66 -20.28 -11.06
N ASP A 114 16.60 -19.91 -10.18
CA ASP A 114 16.69 -20.42 -8.80
C ASP A 114 16.16 -19.46 -7.73
N ALA A 115 15.72 -18.26 -8.13
CA ALA A 115 15.20 -17.27 -7.19
C ALA A 115 13.82 -17.72 -6.66
N LYS A 116 13.77 -18.09 -5.38
CA LYS A 116 12.54 -18.55 -4.70
C LYS A 116 11.52 -17.41 -4.62
N SER A 117 10.28 -17.69 -5.00
CA SER A 117 9.16 -16.76 -4.80
C SER A 117 8.88 -16.60 -3.30
N ASN A 118 8.86 -15.37 -2.81
CA ASN A 118 8.36 -15.08 -1.47
C ASN A 118 6.83 -15.19 -1.45
N ASN A 119 6.27 -15.55 -0.29
CA ASN A 119 4.82 -15.39 -0.09
C ASN A 119 4.45 -13.90 -0.09
N ILE A 120 3.16 -13.61 -0.33
CA ILE A 120 2.70 -12.21 -0.44
C ILE A 120 2.89 -11.41 0.85
N THR A 121 2.73 -12.03 2.02
CA THR A 121 2.93 -11.39 3.32
C THR A 121 4.37 -10.90 3.48
N THR A 122 5.36 -11.73 3.14
CA THR A 122 6.78 -11.38 3.15
C THR A 122 7.07 -10.23 2.18
N SER A 123 6.46 -10.25 0.99
CA SER A 123 6.59 -9.14 0.03
C SER A 123 5.97 -7.84 0.55
N LEU A 124 4.83 -7.90 1.24
CA LEU A 124 4.19 -6.74 1.86
C LEU A 124 5.06 -6.17 2.98
N ILE A 125 5.61 -7.03 3.85
CA ILE A 125 6.56 -6.63 4.91
C ILE A 125 7.79 -5.95 4.29
N ALA A 126 8.35 -6.51 3.23
CA ALA A 126 9.49 -5.93 2.52
C ALA A 126 9.16 -4.58 1.86
N ALA A 127 7.94 -4.43 1.32
CA ALA A 127 7.48 -3.17 0.74
C ALA A 127 7.34 -2.09 1.82
N GLU A 128 6.71 -2.39 2.96
CA GLU A 128 6.62 -1.46 4.09
C GLU A 128 8.00 -1.11 4.65
N LYS A 129 8.89 -2.11 4.81
CA LYS A 129 10.30 -1.90 5.19
C LYS A 129 10.98 -0.87 4.30
N SER A 130 10.79 -0.96 2.99
CA SER A 130 11.42 -0.05 2.02
C SER A 130 10.95 1.40 2.17
N LYS A 131 9.73 1.63 2.66
CA LYS A 131 9.20 2.98 2.92
C LYS A 131 9.77 3.58 4.21
N PHE A 132 9.97 2.76 5.25
CA PHE A 132 10.71 3.18 6.43
C PHE A 132 12.20 3.43 6.09
N GLN A 133 12.83 2.52 5.34
CA GLN A 133 14.24 2.61 4.95
C GLN A 133 14.45 3.41 3.67
N ARG A 134 14.30 4.73 3.73
CA ARG A 134 14.48 5.63 2.58
C ARG A 134 15.91 5.72 2.03
N GLY A 135 16.86 5.02 2.66
CA GLY A 135 18.24 4.87 2.23
C GLY A 135 19.20 5.87 2.90
N ARG A 136 20.46 5.45 3.04
CA ARG A 136 21.55 6.28 3.61
C ARG A 136 22.57 6.76 2.58
N ALA A 137 22.57 6.17 1.40
CA ALA A 137 23.53 6.52 0.36
C ALA A 137 23.33 7.96 -0.12
N THR A 138 24.42 8.63 -0.48
CA THR A 138 24.40 9.99 -1.06
C THR A 138 23.54 10.06 -2.32
N SER A 139 23.48 8.97 -3.10
CA SER A 139 22.60 8.86 -4.29
C SER A 139 21.10 8.87 -3.97
N LYS A 140 20.72 8.66 -2.70
CA LYS A 140 19.36 8.73 -2.18
C LYS A 140 19.13 9.97 -1.31
N ALA A 141 20.17 10.75 -1.04
CA ALA A 141 20.06 11.99 -0.29
C ALA A 141 19.26 13.03 -1.06
N ARG A 142 18.73 14.00 -0.32
CA ARG A 142 17.96 15.11 -0.86
C ARG A 142 18.56 16.43 -0.43
N THR A 143 18.61 17.37 -1.36
CA THR A 143 19.22 18.68 -1.16
C THR A 143 18.17 19.77 -1.28
N CYS A 144 18.15 20.67 -0.31
CA CYS A 144 17.44 21.93 -0.45
C CYS A 144 18.33 22.91 -1.22
N ARG A 145 17.89 23.36 -2.39
CA ARG A 145 18.69 24.25 -3.25
C ARG A 145 18.87 25.64 -2.65
N GLU A 146 17.89 26.09 -1.88
CA GLU A 146 17.90 27.43 -1.25
C GLU A 146 18.93 27.50 -0.11
N THR A 147 19.00 26.45 0.72
CA THR A 147 19.90 26.43 1.89
C THR A 147 21.20 25.67 1.65
N GLY A 148 21.33 24.93 0.55
CA GLY A 148 22.47 24.05 0.27
C GLY A 148 22.52 22.77 1.13
N ILE A 149 21.62 22.62 2.10
CA ILE A 149 21.61 21.49 3.03
C ILE A 149 21.23 20.20 2.29
N THR A 150 22.04 19.15 2.47
CA THR A 150 21.80 17.80 1.95
C THR A 150 21.67 16.83 3.10
N ILE A 151 20.56 16.07 3.16
CA ILE A 151 20.36 15.03 4.17
C ILE A 151 19.92 13.71 3.52
N SER A 152 20.26 12.60 4.17
CA SER A 152 19.90 11.24 3.79
C SER A 152 18.43 10.91 4.06
N GLY A 153 17.96 9.78 3.52
CA GLY A 153 16.60 9.29 3.78
C GLY A 153 16.38 8.94 5.26
N GLU A 154 17.41 8.47 5.95
CA GLU A 154 17.35 8.18 7.39
C GLU A 154 17.18 9.45 8.23
N GLU A 155 17.88 10.53 7.88
CA GLU A 155 17.74 11.84 8.54
C GLU A 155 16.39 12.50 8.25
N ILE A 156 15.79 12.23 7.07
CA ILE A 156 14.39 12.63 6.80
C ILE A 156 13.45 11.92 7.78
N ILE A 157 13.61 10.62 8.01
CA ILE A 157 12.79 9.88 8.96
C ILE A 157 12.98 10.39 10.39
N GLU A 158 14.22 10.69 10.79
CA GLU A 158 14.53 11.32 12.08
C GLU A 158 13.79 12.65 12.25
N ASP A 159 13.86 13.53 11.25
CA ASP A 159 13.26 14.87 11.32
C ASP A 159 11.71 14.81 11.40
N LEU A 160 11.10 13.87 10.66
CA LEU A 160 9.66 13.59 10.77
C LEU A 160 9.31 13.04 12.16
N TYR A 161 10.13 12.11 12.68
CA TYR A 161 9.92 11.52 14.00
C TYR A 161 9.94 12.58 15.10
N ASN A 162 10.98 13.41 15.12
CA ASN A 162 11.17 14.49 16.09
C ASN A 162 10.11 15.60 15.95
N SER A 163 9.55 15.77 14.74
CA SER A 163 8.44 16.69 14.49
C SER A 163 7.06 16.12 14.86
N LYS A 164 7.02 14.95 15.54
CA LYS A 164 5.80 14.23 15.93
C LYS A 164 4.90 13.90 14.74
N MET A 165 5.50 13.60 13.59
CA MET A 165 4.80 13.12 12.40
C MET A 165 5.04 11.62 12.26
N GLN A 166 3.97 10.84 12.11
CA GLN A 166 4.07 9.39 11.91
C GLN A 166 3.96 9.04 10.42
N LEU A 167 4.85 8.17 9.95
CA LEU A 167 4.75 7.51 8.65
C LEU A 167 4.01 6.17 8.80
N ILE A 168 2.95 5.98 8.04
CA ILE A 168 2.24 4.72 7.86
C ILE A 168 2.48 4.25 6.42
N PRO A 169 3.37 3.27 6.21
CA PRO A 169 3.46 2.63 4.91
C PRO A 169 2.13 1.97 4.57
N PHE A 170 1.63 2.22 3.37
CA PHE A 170 0.38 1.67 2.89
C PHE A 170 0.68 0.73 1.72
N ALA A 171 1.24 -0.44 2.05
CA ALA A 171 1.55 -1.47 1.07
C ALA A 171 0.27 -2.21 0.65
N ILE A 172 0.05 -2.31 -0.66
CA ILE A 172 -1.14 -2.91 -1.27
C ILE A 172 -0.69 -4.00 -2.26
N SER A 173 -1.20 -5.22 -2.11
CA SER A 173 -0.97 -6.31 -3.08
C SER A 173 -1.84 -6.14 -4.32
N PRO A 174 -1.58 -6.85 -5.43
CA PRO A 174 -2.40 -6.72 -6.64
C PRO A 174 -3.86 -7.14 -6.43
N LEU A 175 -4.12 -7.99 -5.43
CA LEU A 175 -5.46 -8.46 -5.06
C LEU A 175 -6.04 -7.71 -3.84
N GLY A 176 -5.44 -6.60 -3.43
CA GLY A 176 -5.98 -5.74 -2.38
C GLY A 176 -5.67 -6.16 -0.94
N LEU A 177 -4.69 -7.04 -0.71
CA LEU A 177 -4.19 -7.29 0.64
C LEU A 177 -3.33 -6.13 1.11
N PHE A 178 -3.46 -5.77 2.39
CA PHE A 178 -2.65 -4.73 3.00
C PHE A 178 -1.47 -5.28 3.79
N GLY A 179 -0.41 -4.47 3.90
CA GLY A 179 0.69 -4.75 4.79
C GLY A 179 0.31 -4.63 6.28
N PRO A 180 1.17 -5.13 7.18
CA PRO A 180 0.85 -5.22 8.61
C PRO A 180 0.62 -3.86 9.27
N THR A 181 1.33 -2.79 8.85
CA THR A 181 1.17 -1.46 9.47
C THR A 181 -0.23 -0.90 9.20
N MET A 182 -0.68 -1.00 7.95
CA MET A 182 -2.02 -0.55 7.60
C MET A 182 -3.12 -1.44 8.21
N ASN A 183 -2.89 -2.75 8.30
CA ASN A 183 -3.81 -3.67 8.98
C ASN A 183 -3.99 -3.35 10.46
N ARG A 184 -2.91 -2.94 11.15
CA ARG A 184 -3.00 -2.43 12.52
C ARG A 184 -3.82 -1.15 12.58
N PHE A 185 -3.48 -0.18 11.74
CA PHE A 185 -4.17 1.11 11.69
C PHE A 185 -5.68 0.92 11.50
N LEU A 186 -6.11 0.21 10.45
CA LEU A 186 -7.53 0.06 10.12
C LEU A 186 -8.27 -0.93 11.03
N TYR A 187 -7.70 -2.11 11.27
CA TYR A 187 -8.40 -3.26 11.86
C TYR A 187 -7.85 -3.69 13.22
N GLY A 188 -6.88 -2.96 13.79
CA GLY A 188 -6.33 -3.26 15.12
C GLY A 188 -5.47 -4.53 15.17
N LYS A 189 -5.09 -5.09 14.02
CA LYS A 189 -4.27 -6.32 14.00
C LYS A 189 -2.91 -6.08 14.66
N THR A 190 -2.46 -7.04 15.46
CA THR A 190 -1.14 -7.01 16.09
C THR A 190 -0.05 -7.15 15.04
N ILE A 191 1.00 -6.35 15.17
CA ILE A 191 2.23 -6.50 14.40
C ILE A 191 3.21 -7.29 15.27
N ASP A 192 3.81 -8.34 14.72
CA ASP A 192 4.81 -9.10 15.44
C ASP A 192 5.99 -8.19 15.84
N SER A 193 6.10 -7.94 17.15
CA SER A 193 7.09 -7.06 17.75
C SER A 193 8.50 -7.62 17.68
N ASN A 194 8.66 -8.94 17.56
CA ASN A 194 9.97 -9.59 17.56
C ASN A 194 10.74 -9.31 16.27
N ASN A 195 10.07 -8.82 15.22
CA ASN A 195 10.72 -8.51 13.95
C ASN A 195 10.00 -7.42 13.16
N ILE A 196 9.90 -6.21 13.71
CA ILE A 196 9.30 -5.04 13.06
C ILE A 196 9.99 -4.76 11.71
N HIS A 197 9.38 -5.35 10.68
CA HIS A 197 9.81 -5.35 9.28
C HIS A 197 11.26 -5.78 9.03
N ASN A 198 11.88 -6.52 9.95
CA ASN A 198 13.27 -6.95 9.89
C ASN A 198 14.24 -5.78 9.68
N ILE A 199 13.96 -4.62 10.29
CA ILE A 199 14.81 -3.42 10.20
C ILE A 199 16.01 -3.59 11.15
N LYS A 200 17.23 -3.53 10.60
CA LYS A 200 18.46 -3.62 11.39
C LYS A 200 18.73 -2.30 12.12
N ALA A 201 18.64 -2.31 13.45
CA ALA A 201 18.89 -1.15 14.31
C ALA A 201 20.26 -0.48 14.07
N THR A 202 21.29 -1.30 13.83
CA THR A 202 22.66 -0.82 13.59
C THR A 202 22.81 -0.03 12.30
N THR A 203 21.95 -0.29 11.30
CA THR A 203 22.03 0.37 9.99
C THR A 203 20.99 1.48 9.85
N PHE A 204 19.77 1.28 10.36
CA PHE A 204 18.64 2.20 10.22
C PHE A 204 17.92 2.42 11.56
N PRO A 205 18.56 3.09 12.54
CA PRO A 205 18.02 3.27 13.89
C PRO A 205 16.75 4.14 13.93
N HIS A 206 16.65 5.19 13.12
CA HIS A 206 15.48 6.07 13.06
C HIS A 206 14.33 5.44 12.28
N ALA A 207 14.62 4.67 11.23
CA ALA A 207 13.60 3.85 10.57
C ALA A 207 12.97 2.85 11.55
N LEU A 208 13.79 2.19 12.38
CA LEU A 208 13.30 1.28 13.42
C LEU A 208 12.45 2.03 14.46
N LYS A 209 12.89 3.19 14.95
CA LYS A 209 12.10 4.03 15.86
C LYS A 209 10.74 4.42 15.28
N MET A 210 10.71 4.83 14.00
CA MET A 210 9.47 5.18 13.29
C MET A 210 8.53 3.98 13.16
N ALA A 211 9.06 2.81 12.83
CA ALA A 211 8.28 1.57 12.71
C ALA A 211 7.77 1.08 14.07
N ASN A 212 8.59 1.15 15.13
CA ASN A 212 8.18 0.84 16.50
C ASN A 212 7.02 1.73 16.96
N ARG A 213 7.10 3.05 16.67
CA ARG A 213 6.02 3.97 16.99
C ARG A 213 4.75 3.65 16.19
N ALA A 214 4.86 3.26 14.92
CA ALA A 214 3.73 2.78 14.11
C ALA A 214 2.99 1.59 14.75
N SER A 215 3.74 0.71 15.42
CA SER A 215 3.22 -0.47 16.12
C SER A 215 2.78 -0.21 17.56
N SER A 216 3.04 0.98 18.10
CA SER A 216 2.74 1.34 19.50
C SER A 216 1.32 1.89 19.67
N ASP A 217 0.96 2.24 20.90
CA ASP A 217 -0.31 2.91 21.22
C ASP A 217 -0.25 4.44 21.04
N GLU A 218 0.92 5.01 20.69
CA GLU A 218 1.02 6.42 20.31
C GLU A 218 0.31 6.71 18.98
N VAL A 219 0.09 5.68 18.17
CA VAL A 219 -0.56 5.76 16.86
C VAL A 219 -1.94 5.13 16.97
N PRO A 220 -3.00 5.85 16.56
CA PRO A 220 -4.36 5.30 16.48
C PRO A 220 -4.40 3.98 15.71
N SER A 221 -5.11 3.01 16.26
CA SER A 221 -5.32 1.70 15.63
C SER A 221 -6.77 1.28 15.81
N ASN A 222 -7.19 0.23 15.10
CA ASN A 222 -8.56 -0.27 15.15
C ASN A 222 -9.62 0.79 14.76
N ILE A 223 -9.27 1.62 13.77
CA ILE A 223 -10.07 2.77 13.31
C ILE A 223 -11.47 2.34 12.87
N LEU A 224 -11.59 1.23 12.14
CA LEU A 224 -12.88 0.79 11.58
C LEU A 224 -13.81 0.21 12.65
N GLU A 225 -13.27 -0.47 13.66
CA GLU A 225 -14.10 -0.98 14.76
C GLU A 225 -14.60 0.16 15.64
N ARG A 226 -13.75 1.17 15.90
CA ARG A 226 -14.20 2.40 16.57
C ARG A 226 -15.30 3.10 15.78
N ALA A 227 -15.21 3.13 14.46
CA ALA A 227 -16.25 3.68 13.60
C ALA A 227 -17.55 2.87 13.69
N ASN A 228 -17.47 1.53 13.72
CA ASN A 228 -18.62 0.66 13.96
C ASN A 228 -19.32 1.00 15.27
N ASP A 229 -18.56 1.09 16.37
CA ASP A 229 -19.09 1.38 17.71
C ASP A 229 -19.80 2.72 17.79
N ILE A 230 -19.24 3.75 17.14
CA ILE A 230 -19.86 5.08 17.11
C ILE A 230 -21.11 5.06 16.24
N TRP A 231 -21.02 4.50 15.03
CA TRP A 231 -22.12 4.48 14.08
C TRP A 231 -23.33 3.72 14.63
N ARG A 232 -23.14 2.49 15.11
CA ARG A 232 -24.23 1.65 15.63
C ARG A 232 -24.92 2.26 16.86
N ARG A 233 -24.18 3.01 17.69
CA ARG A 233 -24.77 3.73 18.82
C ARG A 233 -25.62 4.93 18.39
N GLN A 234 -25.21 5.62 17.32
CA GLN A 234 -25.91 6.80 16.81
C GLN A 234 -27.06 6.45 15.87
N HIS A 235 -26.96 5.34 15.15
CA HIS A 235 -27.90 4.90 14.11
C HIS A 235 -28.24 3.42 14.28
N PRO A 236 -28.96 3.04 15.36
CA PRO A 236 -29.19 1.63 15.72
C PRO A 236 -30.03 0.85 14.70
N THR A 237 -30.82 1.55 13.87
CA THR A 237 -31.74 0.94 12.90
C THR A 237 -31.33 1.15 11.45
N GLU A 238 -30.19 1.79 11.19
CA GLU A 238 -29.76 2.17 9.84
C GLU A 238 -28.48 1.47 9.42
N ASN A 239 -28.42 1.10 8.13
CA ASN A 239 -27.22 0.56 7.53
C ASN A 239 -26.33 1.71 7.04
N PHE A 240 -25.05 1.67 7.40
CA PHE A 240 -24.08 2.71 7.01
C PHE A 240 -24.01 2.93 5.49
N GLY A 241 -23.96 1.84 4.71
CA GLY A 241 -23.92 1.89 3.25
C GLY A 241 -25.30 1.89 2.58
N LEU A 242 -26.37 2.23 3.31
CA LEU A 242 -27.76 2.24 2.84
C LEU A 242 -28.28 0.87 2.35
N SER A 243 -27.55 -0.20 2.63
CA SER A 243 -27.87 -1.56 2.22
C SER A 243 -27.47 -2.54 3.32
N TYR A 244 -28.25 -3.61 3.48
CA TYR A 244 -27.94 -4.70 4.41
C TYR A 244 -26.58 -5.37 4.12
N LYS A 245 -26.03 -5.20 2.91
CA LYS A 245 -24.70 -5.70 2.53
C LYS A 245 -23.55 -4.85 3.09
N SER A 246 -23.84 -3.67 3.63
CA SER A 246 -22.86 -2.75 4.21
C SER A 246 -23.44 -2.12 5.49
N PRO A 247 -23.75 -2.93 6.51
CA PRO A 247 -24.48 -2.47 7.69
C PRO A 247 -23.66 -1.50 8.54
N ASP A 248 -22.33 -1.64 8.53
CA ASP A 248 -21.41 -0.85 9.35
C ASP A 248 -20.23 -0.28 8.54
N PRO A 249 -19.57 0.76 9.07
CA PRO A 249 -18.39 1.36 8.45
C PRO A 249 -17.32 0.36 8.04
N SER A 250 -16.96 -0.61 8.89
CA SER A 250 -15.92 -1.60 8.59
C SER A 250 -16.25 -2.40 7.34
N THR A 251 -17.48 -2.90 7.24
CA THR A 251 -17.95 -3.67 6.06
C THR A 251 -17.97 -2.80 4.82
N TYR A 252 -18.52 -1.58 4.92
CA TYR A 252 -18.57 -0.63 3.81
C TYR A 252 -17.18 -0.28 3.30
N TYR A 253 -16.30 0.25 4.15
CA TYR A 253 -14.98 0.70 3.72
C TYR A 253 -14.14 -0.46 3.19
N THR A 254 -14.21 -1.65 3.78
CA THR A 254 -13.53 -2.85 3.25
C THR A 254 -13.95 -3.16 1.81
N GLN A 255 -15.27 -3.11 1.53
CA GLN A 255 -15.80 -3.34 0.18
C GLN A 255 -15.39 -2.23 -0.79
N GLN A 256 -15.46 -0.98 -0.36
CA GLN A 256 -15.11 0.19 -1.18
C GLN A 256 -13.61 0.20 -1.53
N PHE A 257 -12.74 -0.11 -0.55
CA PHE A 257 -11.31 -0.32 -0.79
C PHE A 257 -11.04 -1.43 -1.79
N GLY A 258 -11.64 -2.60 -1.58
CA GLY A 258 -11.48 -3.73 -2.48
C GLY A 258 -11.89 -3.39 -3.91
N ARG A 259 -13.04 -2.75 -4.08
CA ARG A 259 -13.53 -2.31 -5.40
C ARG A 259 -12.57 -1.33 -6.06
N ASP A 260 -12.17 -0.26 -5.36
CA ASP A 260 -11.34 0.79 -5.94
C ASP A 260 -9.94 0.30 -6.29
N ILE A 261 -9.37 -0.58 -5.45
CA ILE A 261 -8.08 -1.21 -5.73
C ILE A 261 -8.20 -2.10 -6.96
N CYS A 262 -9.18 -2.99 -7.02
CA CYS A 262 -9.39 -3.86 -8.17
C CYS A 262 -9.63 -3.06 -9.45
N PHE A 263 -10.42 -1.99 -9.39
CA PHE A 263 -10.69 -1.13 -10.53
C PHE A 263 -9.44 -0.42 -11.02
N ALA A 264 -8.68 0.21 -10.13
CA ALA A 264 -7.44 0.92 -10.50
C ALA A 264 -6.36 -0.05 -11.00
N THR A 265 -6.15 -1.18 -10.34
CA THR A 265 -5.20 -2.22 -10.77
C THR A 265 -5.61 -2.81 -12.11
N GLY A 266 -6.88 -3.19 -12.28
CA GLY A 266 -7.40 -3.76 -13.51
C GLY A 266 -7.31 -2.78 -14.68
N SER A 267 -7.66 -1.52 -14.47
CA SER A 267 -7.52 -0.45 -15.47
C SER A 267 -6.07 -0.25 -15.88
N ALA A 268 -5.15 -0.24 -14.91
CA ALA A 268 -3.72 -0.15 -15.17
C ALA A 268 -3.20 -1.37 -15.96
N GLY A 269 -3.69 -2.58 -15.65
CA GLY A 269 -3.39 -3.80 -16.40
C GLY A 269 -3.87 -3.74 -17.86
N LEU A 270 -5.10 -3.29 -18.10
CA LEU A 270 -5.65 -3.12 -19.45
C LEU A 270 -4.87 -2.06 -20.26
N GLU A 271 -4.55 -0.93 -19.63
CA GLU A 271 -3.73 0.12 -20.25
C GLU A 271 -2.32 -0.42 -20.57
N ALA A 272 -1.74 -1.21 -19.67
CA ALA A 272 -0.46 -1.85 -19.88
C ALA A 272 -0.49 -2.81 -21.08
N ILE A 273 -1.56 -3.59 -21.23
CA ILE A 273 -1.77 -4.49 -22.37
C ILE A 273 -1.91 -3.70 -23.67
N SER A 274 -2.70 -2.62 -23.68
CA SER A 274 -2.83 -1.73 -24.85
C SER A 274 -1.48 -1.15 -25.28
N LEU A 275 -0.63 -0.78 -24.31
CA LEU A 275 0.72 -0.26 -24.59
C LEU A 275 1.70 -1.30 -25.14
N LEU A 276 1.38 -2.60 -25.10
CA LEU A 276 2.20 -3.64 -25.72
C LEU A 276 2.05 -3.70 -27.24
N GLY A 277 0.97 -3.13 -27.81
CA GLY A 277 0.66 -3.27 -29.23
C GLY A 277 0.29 -4.71 -29.58
N ASP A 278 1.10 -5.37 -30.42
CA ASP A 278 0.90 -6.75 -30.92
C ASP A 278 0.93 -7.86 -29.85
N GLY A 279 0.99 -7.47 -28.57
CA GLY A 279 0.96 -8.39 -27.43
C GLY A 279 2.32 -9.02 -27.11
N PRO A 280 2.38 -9.92 -26.11
CA PRO A 280 3.60 -10.59 -25.73
C PRO A 280 4.11 -11.52 -26.85
N LEU A 281 5.41 -11.40 -27.18
CA LEU A 281 6.06 -12.31 -28.12
C LEU A 281 6.06 -13.74 -27.56
N ILE A 282 5.41 -14.67 -28.28
CA ILE A 282 5.36 -16.08 -27.90
C ILE A 282 6.75 -16.71 -28.08
N LYS A 283 7.18 -17.53 -27.10
CA LYS A 283 8.53 -18.12 -27.06
C LYS A 283 8.68 -19.41 -27.88
N SER A 284 7.61 -19.94 -28.47
CA SER A 284 7.69 -21.18 -29.25
C SER A 284 7.81 -20.89 -30.74
N SER A 285 8.85 -21.45 -31.36
CA SER A 285 8.85 -21.76 -32.79
C SER A 285 7.52 -22.41 -33.17
N ARG A 286 6.95 -22.01 -34.32
CA ARG A 286 5.66 -22.47 -34.89
C ARG A 286 5.63 -23.98 -35.25
N ASN A 287 5.92 -24.88 -34.30
CA ASN A 287 5.89 -26.32 -34.56
C ASN A 287 4.87 -27.10 -33.73
N ASN A 288 4.00 -26.43 -32.96
CA ASN A 288 2.87 -27.12 -32.35
C ASN A 288 1.60 -26.65 -33.05
N THR A 289 0.93 -27.62 -33.67
CA THR A 289 -0.33 -27.47 -34.39
C THR A 289 -1.40 -26.88 -33.47
N CYS A 290 -2.40 -26.23 -34.06
CA CYS A 290 -3.51 -25.55 -33.36
C CYS A 290 -4.27 -26.43 -32.33
N TYR A 291 -4.06 -27.75 -32.35
CA TYR A 291 -4.65 -28.69 -31.40
C TYR A 291 -4.00 -28.67 -30.00
N ASP A 292 -2.73 -28.28 -29.86
CA ASP A 292 -2.07 -28.25 -28.53
C ASP A 292 -2.44 -26.99 -27.71
N ALA A 293 -2.85 -25.91 -28.38
CA ALA A 293 -3.20 -24.66 -27.72
C ALA A 293 -4.49 -24.77 -26.89
N LEU A 294 -5.45 -25.61 -27.30
CA LEU A 294 -6.69 -25.84 -26.54
C LEU A 294 -6.43 -26.53 -25.18
N ASN A 295 -5.37 -27.33 -25.07
CA ASN A 295 -5.00 -28.01 -23.82
C ASN A 295 -4.12 -27.17 -22.89
N LEU A 296 -3.54 -26.06 -23.39
CA LEU A 296 -2.69 -25.16 -22.61
C LEU A 296 -3.47 -24.03 -21.91
N PHE A 297 -4.64 -23.65 -22.44
CA PHE A 297 -5.48 -22.59 -21.86
C PHE A 297 -6.56 -23.09 -20.88
N THR A 298 -6.73 -24.39 -20.69
CA THR A 298 -7.72 -24.98 -19.77
C THR A 298 -7.17 -25.33 -18.37
N ASN A 299 -5.88 -25.15 -18.12
CA ASN A 299 -5.29 -25.44 -16.80
C ASN A 299 -5.55 -24.36 -15.73
N CYS A 300 -6.29 -23.29 -16.06
CA CYS A 300 -6.75 -22.29 -15.10
C CYS A 300 -7.98 -22.76 -14.30
N THR A 301 -8.64 -23.83 -14.74
CA THR A 301 -9.85 -24.39 -14.11
C THR A 301 -9.64 -25.71 -13.39
N ASP A 302 -8.44 -26.32 -13.45
CA ASP A 302 -8.18 -27.59 -12.77
C ASP A 302 -7.78 -27.38 -11.29
N THR A 303 -8.71 -26.81 -10.53
CA THR A 303 -8.69 -26.91 -9.06
C THR A 303 -9.79 -27.89 -8.67
N ASN A 304 -9.54 -28.72 -7.65
CA ASN A 304 -10.53 -29.67 -7.11
C ASN A 304 -11.88 -29.01 -6.69
N ALA A 305 -11.92 -27.69 -6.59
CA ALA A 305 -13.13 -26.90 -6.34
C ALA A 305 -14.08 -26.85 -7.56
N PHE A 306 -13.59 -26.95 -8.80
CA PHE A 306 -14.42 -26.91 -10.01
C PHE A 306 -14.94 -28.28 -10.47
N ARG A 307 -14.29 -29.39 -10.09
CA ARG A 307 -14.78 -30.74 -10.43
C ARG A 307 -16.12 -31.10 -9.79
N ARG A 308 -16.44 -30.54 -8.62
CA ARG A 308 -17.72 -30.84 -7.92
C ARG A 308 -18.94 -30.15 -8.52
N ILE A 309 -18.78 -29.23 -9.47
CA ILE A 309 -19.91 -28.57 -10.13
C ILE A 309 -20.41 -29.39 -11.32
N ASN A 310 -19.59 -30.30 -11.87
CA ASN A 310 -19.96 -31.15 -13.02
C ASN A 310 -20.39 -32.58 -12.64
N GLU A 311 -20.44 -32.92 -11.35
CA GLU A 311 -20.90 -34.23 -10.86
C GLU A 311 -22.23 -34.14 -10.08
N GLY A 312 -23.04 -33.13 -10.36
CA GLY A 312 -24.36 -32.94 -9.76
C GLY A 312 -25.38 -32.41 -10.75
N ASN A 313 -26.19 -33.34 -11.27
CA ASN A 313 -27.34 -33.23 -12.19
C ASN A 313 -27.03 -33.10 -13.69
#